data_AF-A0A5N9G0U8-F1
#
_entry.id   AF-A0A5N9G0U8-F1
#
_cell.length_a   1.000
_cell.length_b   1.000
_cell.length_c   1.000
_cell.angle_alpha   90.00
_cell.angle_beta   90.00
_cell.angle_gamma   90.00
#
_symmetry.space_group_name_H-M   'P 1'
#
loop_
_entity.id
_entity.type
_entity.pdbx_description
1 polymer ?
#
loop_
_entity_poly.entity_id
_entity_poly.type
_entity_poly.pdbx_seq_one_letter_code
_entity_poly.pdbx_strand_id
1 'polypeptide(L)'
;MTTSNSQLEQRIQALEDEVNILKTEIRQILIDMRDTWLRKSDVLSSSREIVQAATPTLAPTPQTASPAVNGAPRAYFGSEAALDLSADQNNKGTLNDLLGWMGEAKEKGLSAARLFPILEAYENSAMISPLMSKFILKNMSMLDEMYSNNDPMSPAVYSQVVSELHKLVC
;
A
#
# COMPACT_ATOMS: atom_id res chain seq x y z
N MET A 1 2.49 -41.80 -36.28
CA MET A 1 2.93 -41.11 -35.04
C MET A 1 3.46 -39.70 -35.29
N THR A 2 3.73 -39.28 -36.52
CA THR A 2 4.24 -37.92 -36.84
C THR A 2 3.17 -36.83 -36.92
N THR A 3 1.94 -37.18 -37.31
CA THR A 3 0.81 -36.25 -37.47
C THR A 3 0.30 -35.62 -36.16
N SER A 4 0.36 -36.35 -35.06
CA SER A 4 -0.05 -35.84 -33.74
C SER A 4 0.94 -34.80 -33.20
N ASN A 5 2.23 -34.95 -33.49
CA ASN A 5 3.25 -33.97 -33.10
C ASN A 5 3.12 -32.67 -33.89
N SER A 6 2.91 -32.74 -35.20
CA SER A 6 2.69 -31.53 -36.01
C SER A 6 1.44 -30.75 -35.58
N GLN A 7 0.40 -31.46 -35.13
CA GLN A 7 -0.83 -30.82 -34.65
C GLN A 7 -0.64 -30.17 -33.28
N LEU A 8 0.24 -30.72 -32.45
CA LEU A 8 0.64 -30.12 -31.17
C LEU A 8 1.49 -28.87 -31.39
N GLU A 9 2.46 -28.92 -32.30
CA GLU A 9 3.30 -27.76 -32.66
C GLU A 9 2.45 -26.60 -33.21
N GLN A 10 1.46 -26.88 -34.06
CA GLN A 10 0.53 -25.86 -34.55
C GLN A 10 -0.29 -25.22 -33.42
N ARG A 11 -0.72 -26.00 -32.43
CA ARG A 11 -1.45 -25.47 -31.26
C ARG A 11 -0.56 -24.62 -30.37
N ILE A 12 0.70 -25.02 -30.19
CA ILE A 12 1.68 -24.23 -29.43
C ILE A 12 1.90 -22.90 -30.13
N GLN A 13 2.13 -22.90 -31.44
CA GLN A 13 2.31 -21.66 -32.21
C GLN A 13 1.09 -20.74 -32.12
N ALA A 14 -0.13 -21.29 -32.25
CA ALA A 14 -1.35 -20.50 -32.13
C ALA A 14 -1.48 -19.85 -30.74
N LEU A 15 -1.15 -20.59 -29.67
CA LEU A 15 -1.15 -20.05 -28.31
C LEU A 15 -0.07 -18.98 -28.11
N GLU A 16 1.12 -19.15 -28.70
CA GLU A 16 2.17 -18.13 -28.65
C GLU A 16 1.75 -16.84 -29.36
N ASP A 17 1.04 -16.94 -30.47
CA ASP A 17 0.51 -15.79 -31.20
C ASP A 17 -0.59 -15.08 -30.38
N GLU A 18 -1.51 -15.82 -29.78
CA GLU A 18 -2.54 -15.28 -28.88
C GLU A 18 -1.92 -14.55 -27.67
N VAL A 19 -0.88 -15.14 -27.06
CA VAL A 19 -0.15 -14.52 -25.95
C VAL A 19 0.55 -13.24 -26.39
N ASN A 20 1.13 -13.22 -27.59
CA ASN A 20 1.77 -12.03 -28.13
C ASN A 20 0.75 -10.90 -28.37
N ILE A 21 -0.44 -11.23 -28.90
CA ILE A 21 -1.54 -10.29 -29.09
C ILE A 21 -1.98 -9.72 -27.72
N LEU A 22 -2.29 -10.57 -26.75
CA LEU A 22 -2.66 -10.15 -25.39
C LEU A 22 -1.60 -9.24 -24.76
N LYS A 23 -0.31 -9.56 -24.95
CA LYS A 23 0.81 -8.75 -24.46
C LYS A 23 0.86 -7.36 -25.12
N THR A 24 0.42 -7.24 -26.37
CA THR A 24 0.30 -5.92 -27.03
C THR A 24 -0.91 -5.15 -26.55
N GLU A 25 -2.06 -5.80 -26.36
CA GLU A 25 -3.28 -5.17 -25.84
C GLU A 25 -3.09 -4.64 -24.41
N ILE A 26 -2.53 -5.45 -23.51
CA ILE A 26 -2.22 -5.03 -22.14
C ILE A 26 -1.29 -3.82 -22.14
N ARG A 27 -0.26 -3.82 -23.01
CA ARG A 27 0.65 -2.67 -23.12
C ARG A 27 -0.08 -1.41 -23.59
N GLN A 28 -0.97 -1.53 -24.57
CA GLN A 28 -1.75 -0.40 -25.05
C GLN A 28 -2.70 0.13 -23.95
N ILE A 29 -3.40 -0.74 -23.24
CA ILE A 29 -4.28 -0.37 -22.13
C ILE A 29 -3.50 0.39 -21.04
N LEU A 30 -2.30 -0.08 -20.68
CA LEU A 30 -1.46 0.60 -19.69
C LEU A 30 -0.98 1.97 -20.18
N ILE A 31 -0.66 2.10 -21.47
CA ILE A 31 -0.32 3.40 -22.09
C ILE A 31 -1.53 4.34 -22.04
N ASP A 32 -2.71 3.87 -22.43
CA ASP A 32 -3.94 4.66 -22.45
C ASP A 32 -4.34 5.11 -21.03
N MET A 33 -4.20 4.24 -20.03
CA MET A 33 -4.42 4.57 -18.63
C MET A 33 -3.44 5.64 -18.13
N ARG A 34 -2.15 5.49 -18.45
CA ARG A 34 -1.12 6.49 -18.12
C ARG A 34 -1.44 7.83 -18.77
N ASP A 35 -1.78 7.84 -20.05
CA ASP A 35 -2.07 9.07 -20.79
C ASP A 35 -3.36 9.74 -20.28
N THR A 36 -4.37 8.94 -19.91
CA THR A 36 -5.59 9.42 -19.25
C THR A 36 -5.27 10.05 -17.89
N TRP A 37 -4.38 9.42 -17.11
CA TRP A 37 -3.98 9.92 -15.81
C TRP A 37 -3.15 11.20 -15.90
N LEU A 38 -2.18 11.25 -16.83
CA LEU A 38 -1.38 12.46 -17.10
C LEU A 38 -2.27 13.63 -17.53
N ARG A 39 -3.24 13.40 -18.43
CA ARG A 39 -4.21 14.44 -18.84
C ARG A 39 -5.06 14.93 -17.67
N LYS A 40 -5.51 14.04 -16.77
CA LYS A 40 -6.27 14.43 -15.57
C LYS A 40 -5.42 15.23 -14.58
N SER A 41 -4.15 14.87 -14.41
CA SER A 41 -3.19 15.61 -13.57
C SER A 41 -2.92 17.02 -14.09
N ASP A 42 -2.83 17.17 -15.42
CA ASP A 42 -2.61 18.46 -16.08
C ASP A 42 -3.82 19.41 -15.92
N VAL A 43 -5.04 18.89 -16.05
CA VAL A 43 -6.28 19.67 -15.81
C VAL A 43 -6.38 20.17 -14.36
N LEU A 44 -5.93 19.38 -13.38
CA LEU A 44 -5.91 19.80 -11.97
C LEU A 44 -4.80 20.81 -11.67
N SER A 45 -3.67 20.72 -12.38
CA SER A 45 -2.54 21.65 -12.24
C SER A 45 -2.84 23.01 -12.90
N SER A 46 -3.45 23.01 -14.09
CA SER A 46 -3.86 24.23 -14.80
C SER A 46 -4.93 25.03 -14.06
N SER A 47 -5.82 24.35 -13.32
CA SER A 47 -6.87 25.01 -12.53
C SER A 47 -6.34 25.80 -11.33
N ARG A 48 -5.05 25.68 -10.98
CA ARG A 48 -4.42 26.38 -9.85
C ARG A 48 -3.70 27.67 -10.27
N GLU A 49 -3.57 27.97 -11.57
CA GLU A 49 -2.72 29.06 -12.07
C GLU A 49 -3.45 30.38 -12.40
N ILE A 50 -4.78 30.46 -12.23
CA ILE A 50 -5.56 31.68 -12.61
C ILE A 50 -5.72 32.69 -11.45
N VAL A 51 -4.98 32.58 -10.35
CA VAL A 51 -4.92 33.64 -9.33
C VAL A 51 -3.50 34.18 -9.21
N GLN A 52 -3.10 34.98 -10.21
CA GLN A 52 -1.93 35.86 -10.10
C GLN A 52 -2.28 37.30 -10.52
N ALA A 53 -1.69 38.25 -9.77
CA ALA A 53 -1.67 39.72 -9.86
C ALA A 53 -2.68 40.44 -8.94
N ALA A 54 -2.29 41.33 -8.01
CA ALA A 54 -1.26 42.37 -8.10
C ALA A 54 -0.45 42.68 -6.80
N THR A 55 0.74 43.23 -7.04
CA THR A 55 1.91 43.73 -6.26
C THR A 55 1.66 44.96 -5.33
N PRO A 56 2.68 45.61 -4.68
CA PRO A 56 3.94 45.21 -3.99
C PRO A 56 4.21 46.00 -2.65
N THR A 57 5.36 45.78 -1.94
CA THR A 57 6.31 46.83 -1.40
C THR A 57 7.02 46.54 -0.03
N LEU A 58 8.38 46.49 -0.06
CA LEU A 58 9.45 46.80 0.96
C LEU A 58 9.55 45.96 2.27
N ALA A 59 10.70 45.54 2.83
CA ALA A 59 12.15 45.80 2.66
C ALA A 59 13.00 44.64 3.31
N PRO A 60 14.34 44.56 3.07
CA PRO A 60 15.23 43.47 3.52
C PRO A 60 16.23 43.88 4.64
N THR A 61 16.65 42.94 5.50
CA THR A 61 17.86 43.06 6.38
C THR A 61 18.47 41.69 6.76
N PRO A 62 19.78 41.63 7.14
CA PRO A 62 20.71 40.62 6.62
C PRO A 62 21.25 39.54 7.61
N GLN A 63 21.74 38.46 6.99
CA GLN A 63 22.67 37.38 7.38
C GLN A 63 23.35 37.37 8.77
N THR A 64 23.47 36.17 9.37
CA THR A 64 24.75 35.69 9.95
C THR A 64 24.81 34.16 10.02
N ALA A 65 25.96 33.60 9.64
CA ALA A 65 26.28 32.17 9.61
C ALA A 65 26.87 31.65 10.94
N SER A 66 26.73 30.32 11.15
CA SER A 66 27.03 29.42 12.29
C SER A 66 28.45 29.49 12.91
N PRO A 67 28.75 28.84 14.09
CA PRO A 67 29.01 27.38 14.15
C PRO A 67 28.73 26.60 15.48
N ALA A 68 28.46 25.29 15.31
CA ALA A 68 28.91 24.08 16.04
C ALA A 68 28.83 23.86 17.59
N VAL A 69 28.27 22.67 17.92
CA VAL A 69 28.70 21.66 18.93
C VAL A 69 28.38 21.88 20.42
N ASN A 70 27.52 21.01 20.97
CA ASN A 70 27.86 20.15 22.12
C ASN A 70 26.88 18.99 22.28
N GLY A 71 27.45 17.79 22.49
CA GLY A 71 26.75 16.51 22.47
C GLY A 71 26.08 16.11 23.78
N ALA A 72 24.94 15.46 23.64
CA ALA A 72 24.28 14.60 24.63
C ALA A 72 23.73 13.36 23.88
N PRO A 73 23.53 12.23 24.57
CA PRO A 73 23.85 10.89 24.04
C PRO A 73 22.93 10.47 22.89
N ARG A 74 23.58 9.93 21.86
CA ARG A 74 22.97 9.34 20.68
C ARG A 74 22.11 8.14 21.10
N ALA A 75 20.82 8.38 21.36
CA ALA A 75 19.85 7.31 21.40
C ALA A 75 19.82 6.67 20.01
N TYR A 76 20.05 5.37 19.99
CA TYR A 76 20.02 4.48 18.84
C TYR A 76 18.58 4.34 18.32
N PHE A 77 17.94 5.46 17.96
CA PHE A 77 16.71 5.45 17.17
C PHE A 77 17.16 5.43 15.72
N GLY A 78 17.10 4.23 15.12
CA GLY A 78 17.35 4.01 13.72
C GLY A 78 16.51 4.96 12.87
N SER A 79 17.22 5.80 12.12
CA SER A 79 16.69 6.50 10.96
C SER A 79 16.36 5.46 9.88
N GLU A 80 15.12 5.00 9.81
CA GLU A 80 14.57 4.36 8.62
C GLU A 80 13.05 4.26 8.73
N ALA A 81 12.35 4.88 7.76
CA ALA A 81 10.91 4.84 7.61
C ALA A 81 10.11 5.56 8.72
N ALA A 82 10.28 6.89 8.81
CA ALA A 82 9.09 7.72 8.82
C ALA A 82 8.36 7.41 7.50
N LEU A 83 7.53 6.38 7.57
CA LEU A 83 6.72 5.86 6.49
C LEU A 83 5.86 7.02 6.00
N ASP A 84 6.26 7.63 4.89
CA ASP A 84 5.51 8.72 4.27
C ASP A 84 4.23 8.16 3.63
N LEU A 85 3.29 7.71 4.48
CA LEU A 85 1.90 7.40 4.11
C LEU A 85 1.08 8.71 3.97
N SER A 86 1.74 9.87 3.93
CA SER A 86 1.12 11.19 3.82
C SER A 86 0.63 11.52 2.41
N ALA A 87 1.07 10.76 1.39
CA ALA A 87 0.88 11.12 -0.01
C ALA A 87 -0.57 11.01 -0.50
N ASP A 88 -1.45 10.27 0.19
CA ASP A 88 -2.85 10.12 -0.20
C ASP A 88 -3.78 10.30 1.00
N GLN A 89 -4.63 11.35 0.99
CA GLN A 89 -5.68 11.52 2.00
C GLN A 89 -6.61 10.30 2.07
N ASN A 90 -6.79 9.59 0.96
CA ASN A 90 -7.56 8.34 0.89
C ASN A 90 -6.94 7.24 1.76
N ASN A 91 -5.60 7.15 1.79
CA ASN A 91 -4.88 6.13 2.57
C ASN A 91 -4.98 6.40 4.09
N LYS A 92 -5.11 7.66 4.50
CA LYS A 92 -5.28 8.02 5.92
C LYS A 92 -6.60 7.49 6.50
N GLY A 93 -7.67 7.50 5.71
CA GLY A 93 -8.96 6.91 6.10
C GLY A 93 -8.85 5.41 6.31
N THR A 94 -8.33 4.70 5.30
CA THR A 94 -8.13 3.24 5.36
C THR A 94 -7.27 2.79 6.54
N LEU A 95 -6.19 3.51 6.86
CA LEU A 95 -5.35 3.20 8.03
C LEU A 95 -6.09 3.38 9.35
N ASN A 96 -6.91 4.42 9.47
CA ASN A 96 -7.69 4.68 10.67
C ASN A 96 -8.75 3.58 10.86
N ASP A 97 -9.40 3.17 9.77
CA ASP A 97 -10.36 2.07 9.78
C ASP A 97 -9.67 0.74 10.12
N LEU A 98 -8.45 0.50 9.62
CA LEU A 98 -7.62 -0.65 10.00
C LEU A 98 -7.22 -0.63 11.47
N LEU A 99 -6.86 0.53 12.02
CA LEU A 99 -6.54 0.68 13.44
C LEU A 99 -7.76 0.36 14.32
N GLY A 100 -8.93 0.86 13.94
CA GLY A 100 -10.19 0.52 14.60
C GLY A 100 -10.50 -0.99 14.53
N TRP A 101 -10.40 -1.56 13.33
CA TRP A 101 -10.59 -2.99 13.11
C TRP A 101 -9.62 -3.86 13.92
N MET A 102 -8.34 -3.49 14.00
CA MET A 102 -7.35 -4.24 14.79
C MET A 102 -7.72 -4.27 16.28
N GLY A 103 -8.26 -3.17 16.81
CA GLY A 103 -8.80 -3.10 18.17
C GLY A 103 -9.97 -4.09 18.37
N GLU A 104 -10.98 -4.01 17.52
CA GLU A 104 -12.16 -4.91 17.59
C GLU A 104 -11.79 -6.39 17.37
N ALA A 105 -10.89 -6.65 16.43
CA ALA A 105 -10.38 -7.98 16.12
C ALA A 105 -9.64 -8.57 17.32
N LYS A 106 -8.85 -7.74 18.02
CA LYS A 106 -8.15 -8.15 19.24
C LYS A 106 -9.13 -8.46 20.38
N GLU A 107 -10.16 -7.65 20.59
CA GLU A 107 -11.20 -7.93 21.58
C GLU A 107 -11.92 -9.27 21.32
N LYS A 108 -12.10 -9.61 20.04
CA LYS A 108 -12.66 -10.91 19.59
C LYS A 108 -11.67 -12.08 19.71
N GLY A 109 -10.45 -11.86 20.18
CA GLY A 109 -9.42 -12.90 20.40
C GLY A 109 -8.52 -13.20 19.21
N LEU A 110 -8.47 -12.33 18.19
CA LEU A 110 -7.50 -12.46 17.10
C LEU A 110 -6.09 -12.09 17.60
N SER A 111 -5.12 -12.94 17.30
CA SER A 111 -3.70 -12.67 17.55
C SER A 111 -2.93 -12.50 16.24
N ALA A 112 -1.78 -11.83 16.31
CA ALA A 112 -0.85 -11.68 15.20
C ALA A 112 -0.44 -13.04 14.61
N ALA A 113 -0.23 -14.05 15.47
CA ALA A 113 0.12 -15.40 15.05
C ALA A 113 -0.97 -16.06 14.18
N ARG A 114 -2.25 -15.80 14.47
CA ARG A 114 -3.38 -16.32 13.68
C ARG A 114 -3.61 -15.55 12.38
N LEU A 115 -3.19 -14.29 12.35
CA LEU A 115 -3.34 -13.40 11.19
C LEU A 115 -2.21 -13.58 10.17
N PHE A 116 -1.01 -13.94 10.61
CA PHE A 116 0.19 -14.05 9.79
C PHE A 116 -0.01 -14.85 8.48
N PRO A 117 -0.58 -16.08 8.48
CA PRO A 117 -0.74 -16.86 7.25
C PRO A 117 -1.67 -16.18 6.23
N ILE A 118 -2.65 -15.40 6.69
CA ILE A 118 -3.59 -14.68 5.80
C ILE A 118 -2.89 -13.49 5.15
N LEU A 119 -2.10 -12.74 5.92
CA LEU A 119 -1.35 -11.60 5.38
C LEU A 119 -0.29 -12.06 4.37
N GLU A 120 0.36 -13.20 4.61
CA GLU A 120 1.28 -13.81 3.66
C GLU A 120 0.56 -14.18 2.35
N ALA A 121 -0.65 -14.75 2.42
CA ALA A 121 -1.45 -15.07 1.25
C ALA A 121 -1.87 -13.80 0.47
N TYR A 122 -2.24 -12.72 1.17
CA TYR A 122 -2.61 -11.45 0.53
C TYR A 122 -1.41 -10.77 -0.13
N GLU A 123 -0.23 -10.83 0.50
CA GLU A 123 1.01 -10.31 -0.07
C GLU A 123 1.41 -11.08 -1.33
N ASN A 124 1.37 -12.41 -1.27
CA ASN A 124 1.66 -13.29 -2.41
C ASN A 124 0.66 -13.12 -3.58
N SER A 125 -0.58 -12.75 -3.25
CA SER A 125 -1.64 -12.47 -4.25
C SER A 125 -1.62 -11.03 -4.76
N ALA A 126 -0.65 -10.21 -4.34
CA ALA A 126 -0.56 -8.78 -4.64
C ALA A 126 -1.81 -7.96 -4.27
N MET A 127 -2.65 -8.48 -3.37
CA MET A 127 -3.87 -7.81 -2.88
C MET A 127 -3.53 -6.72 -1.86
N ILE A 128 -2.42 -6.87 -1.15
CA ILE A 128 -1.93 -5.91 -0.18
C ILE A 128 -0.42 -5.71 -0.37
N SER A 129 0.06 -4.50 -0.14
CA SER A 129 1.50 -4.24 -0.19
C SER A 129 2.22 -4.90 1.00
N PRO A 130 3.47 -5.38 0.83
CA PRO A 130 4.28 -5.91 1.94
C PRO A 130 4.42 -4.93 3.11
N LEU A 131 4.36 -3.63 2.82
CA LEU A 131 4.43 -2.58 3.82
C LEU A 131 3.19 -2.58 4.73
N MET A 132 2.01 -2.73 4.14
CA MET A 132 0.76 -2.77 4.90
C MET A 132 0.62 -4.08 5.68
N SER A 133 1.06 -5.22 5.13
CA SER A 133 1.16 -6.48 5.88
C SER A 133 2.03 -6.33 7.13
N LYS A 134 3.22 -5.72 6.99
CA LYS A 134 4.12 -5.45 8.12
C LYS A 134 3.51 -4.48 9.13
N PHE A 135 2.81 -3.44 8.67
CA PHE A 135 2.12 -2.50 9.53
C PHE A 135 1.05 -3.20 10.39
N ILE A 136 0.18 -3.98 9.76
CA ILE A 136 -0.89 -4.70 10.47
C ILE A 136 -0.29 -5.68 11.48
N LEU A 137 0.69 -6.49 11.06
CA LEU A 137 1.32 -7.49 11.92
C LEU A 137 2.01 -6.85 13.14
N LYS A 138 2.71 -5.73 12.94
CA LYS A 138 3.38 -5.00 14.03
C LYS A 138 2.37 -4.48 15.06
N ASN A 139 1.29 -3.83 14.61
CA ASN A 139 0.28 -3.29 15.51
C ASN A 139 -0.48 -4.42 16.25
N MET A 140 -0.82 -5.50 15.55
CA MET A 140 -1.43 -6.68 16.18
C MET A 140 -0.49 -7.32 17.22
N SER A 141 0.81 -7.40 16.94
CA SER A 141 1.79 -7.93 17.91
C SER A 141 1.90 -7.04 19.15
N MET A 142 1.85 -5.71 18.98
CA MET A 142 1.82 -4.78 20.12
C MET A 142 0.55 -4.97 20.96
N LEU A 143 -0.60 -5.17 20.31
CA LEU A 143 -1.86 -5.47 21.00
C LEU A 143 -1.82 -6.81 21.72
N ASP A 144 -1.14 -7.82 21.15
CA ASP A 144 -0.92 -9.12 21.80
C ASP A 144 -0.11 -9.00 23.09
N GLU A 145 0.93 -8.17 23.10
CA GLU A 145 1.74 -7.91 24.30
C GLU A 145 0.93 -7.16 25.37
N MET A 146 0.08 -6.21 24.98
CA MET A 146 -0.73 -5.41 25.90
C MET A 146 -1.92 -6.18 26.49
N TYR A 147 -2.52 -7.09 25.72
CA TYR A 147 -3.72 -7.84 26.11
C TYR A 147 -3.47 -9.35 25.98
N SER A 148 -3.03 -9.95 27.08
CA SER A 148 -2.87 -11.40 27.23
C SER A 148 -4.21 -12.08 27.55
N ASN A 149 -5.18 -11.96 26.65
CA ASN A 149 -6.37 -12.82 26.67
C ASN A 149 -6.12 -14.01 25.74
N ASN A 150 -6.06 -15.21 26.33
CA ASN A 150 -5.83 -16.48 25.63
C ASN A 150 -7.15 -17.21 25.32
N ASP A 151 -8.27 -16.49 25.34
CA ASP A 151 -9.55 -17.13 25.07
C ASP A 151 -9.59 -17.64 23.62
N PRO A 152 -9.96 -18.92 23.44
CA PRO A 152 -10.00 -19.51 22.12
C PRO A 152 -11.10 -18.86 21.28
N MET A 153 -10.69 -18.12 20.25
CA MET A 153 -11.58 -17.54 19.24
C MET A 153 -12.35 -18.65 18.50
N SER A 154 -13.67 -18.50 18.38
CA SER A 154 -14.51 -19.44 17.62
C SER A 154 -14.28 -19.31 16.11
N PRO A 155 -14.45 -20.40 15.32
CA PRO A 155 -14.25 -20.36 13.87
C PRO A 155 -15.14 -19.35 13.13
N ALA A 156 -16.39 -19.18 13.56
CA ALA A 156 -17.33 -18.25 12.94
C ALA A 156 -16.87 -16.78 13.12
N VAL A 157 -16.37 -16.45 14.31
CA VAL A 157 -15.84 -15.12 14.59
C VAL A 157 -14.55 -14.90 13.80
N TYR A 158 -13.68 -15.91 13.67
CA TYR A 158 -12.48 -15.82 12.85
C TYR A 158 -12.79 -15.50 11.39
N SER A 159 -13.72 -16.24 10.78
CA SER A 159 -14.12 -15.98 9.38
C SER A 159 -14.70 -14.58 9.19
N GLN A 160 -15.46 -14.09 10.17
CA GLN A 160 -16.05 -12.75 10.11
C GLN A 160 -14.96 -11.67 10.14
N VAL A 161 -14.02 -11.77 11.08
CA VAL A 161 -12.92 -10.81 11.25
C VAL A 161 -12.00 -10.78 10.02
N VAL A 162 -11.70 -11.93 9.43
CA VAL A 162 -10.92 -12.00 8.18
C VAL A 162 -11.70 -11.41 6.99
N SER A 163 -13.02 -11.62 6.94
CA SER A 163 -13.87 -11.02 5.89
C SER A 163 -13.95 -9.50 6.01
N GLU A 164 -13.98 -8.97 7.23
CA GLU A 164 -13.91 -7.53 7.51
C GLU A 164 -12.56 -6.95 7.06
N LEU A 165 -11.45 -7.63 7.37
CA LEU A 165 -10.13 -7.24 6.88
C LEU A 165 -10.10 -7.18 5.36
N HIS A 166 -10.64 -8.20 4.68
CA HIS A 166 -10.67 -8.23 3.22
C HIS A 166 -11.35 -6.99 2.64
N LYS A 167 -12.51 -6.59 3.17
CA LYS A 167 -13.24 -5.40 2.73
C LYS A 167 -12.48 -4.08 2.93
N LEU A 168 -11.55 -4.05 3.89
CA LEU A 168 -10.76 -2.87 4.21
C LEU A 168 -9.52 -2.75 3.33
N VAL A 169 -8.94 -3.88 2.89
CA VAL A 169 -7.64 -3.92 2.23
C VAL A 169 -7.70 -4.32 0.75
N CYS A 170 -8.86 -4.76 0.25
CA CYS A 170 -9.05 -5.28 -1.11
C CYS A 170 -10.30 -4.66 -1.75
#